data_AF-W4VQR7-F1
#
_entry.id   AF-W4VQR7-F1
#
_cell.length_a   1.000
_cell.length_b   1.000
_cell.length_c   1.000
_cell.angle_alpha   90.00
_cell.angle_beta   90.00
_cell.angle_gamma   90.00
#
_symmetry.space_group_name_H-M   'P 1'
#
loop_
_entity.id
_entity.type
_entity.pdbx_description
1 polymer ?
#
loop_
_entity_poly.entity_id
_entity_poly.type
_entity_poly.pdbx_seq_one_letter_code
_entity_poly.pdbx_strand_id
1 'polypeptide(L)'
;MQVVYENEPFWAAPHHEWHLNSSLYHPYQKKTFPVGTIDMEEKDNSYTIMGEGFNVSFDKYTSSLSSYIVNGKELMKSPMLPNYWRAMTDNDIGTHFDRTSNEWRKASLNRSLIDLRVAFDVSCVLVETHYQLPTTTTSITTIRYTIHASNKVEIENLLQPGKGSSDIPEIGMRFELSDSFDKMEWYGKGPHETYWD
;
A
#
# COMPACT_ATOMS: atom_id res chain seq x y z
N MET A 1 22.73 14.33 17.04
CA MET A 1 23.29 14.65 18.38
C MET A 1 22.48 13.90 19.40
N GLN A 2 23.13 13.08 20.22
CA GLN A 2 22.52 12.35 21.33
C GLN A 2 23.15 12.89 22.63
N VAL A 3 22.34 13.10 23.67
CA VAL A 3 22.80 13.61 24.96
C VAL A 3 22.27 12.74 26.09
N VAL A 4 23.18 12.29 26.94
CA VAL A 4 22.93 11.36 28.05
C VAL A 4 23.45 11.97 29.36
N TYR A 5 22.92 11.51 30.49
CA TYR A 5 23.50 11.86 31.79
C TYR A 5 24.86 11.17 31.99
N GLU A 6 25.87 11.96 32.37
CA GLU A 6 27.21 11.47 32.70
C GLU A 6 27.26 10.80 34.08
N ASN A 7 26.53 11.36 35.07
CA ASN A 7 26.39 10.81 36.43
C ASN A 7 24.93 10.44 36.71
N GLU A 8 24.70 9.45 37.59
CA GLU A 8 23.37 8.95 37.96
C GLU A 8 22.58 9.97 38.82
N PRO A 9 21.53 10.62 38.30
CA PRO A 9 20.66 11.44 39.12
C PRO A 9 19.72 10.55 39.95
N PHE A 10 19.17 11.05 41.06
CA PHE A 10 18.31 10.24 41.93
C PHE A 10 17.00 9.74 41.28
N TRP A 11 16.62 10.29 40.13
CA TRP A 11 15.35 10.05 39.44
C TRP A 11 15.48 9.29 38.12
N ALA A 12 16.71 9.00 37.66
CA ALA A 12 16.94 8.26 36.43
C ALA A 12 18.16 7.34 36.56
N ALA A 13 18.14 6.28 35.77
CA ALA A 13 19.26 5.36 35.67
C ALA A 13 20.51 6.04 35.04
N PRO A 14 21.72 5.48 35.25
CA PRO A 14 22.92 5.92 34.56
C PRO A 14 22.73 5.89 33.03
N HIS A 15 23.35 6.85 32.32
CA HIS A 15 23.29 6.98 30.86
C HIS A 15 21.89 7.14 30.26
N HIS A 16 20.90 7.54 31.06
CA HIS A 16 19.59 7.88 30.53
C HIS A 16 19.70 9.02 29.51
N GLU A 17 19.16 8.79 28.32
CA GLU A 17 19.07 9.77 27.24
C GLU A 17 18.02 10.81 27.58
N TRP A 18 18.40 12.09 27.55
CA TRP A 18 17.47 13.19 27.80
C TRP A 18 17.27 14.09 26.57
N HIS A 19 18.08 13.89 25.51
CA HIS A 19 17.89 14.59 24.25
C HIS A 19 18.47 13.83 23.05
N LEU A 20 17.71 13.82 21.95
CA LEU A 20 18.14 13.29 20.66
C LEU A 20 17.68 14.22 19.53
N ASN A 21 18.57 14.46 18.57
CA ASN A 21 18.28 15.20 17.35
C ASN A 21 19.00 14.56 16.15
N SER A 22 18.37 14.51 15.00
CA SER A 22 18.92 13.95 13.76
C SER A 22 18.82 14.97 12.61
N SER A 23 19.73 14.86 11.65
CA SER A 23 19.69 15.65 10.41
C SER A 23 20.03 14.72 9.27
N LEU A 24 19.34 14.89 8.14
CA LEU A 24 19.43 14.00 7.00
C LEU A 24 20.07 14.70 5.81
N TYR A 25 20.93 13.95 5.11
CA TYR A 25 21.40 14.26 3.77
C TYR A 25 20.95 13.12 2.86
N HIS A 26 20.12 13.42 1.85
CA HIS A 26 19.58 12.43 0.93
C HIS A 26 20.16 12.64 -0.47
N PRO A 27 21.17 11.86 -0.89
CA PRO A 27 21.56 11.84 -2.29
C PRO A 27 20.49 11.13 -3.13
N TYR A 28 20.14 11.71 -4.27
CA TYR A 28 19.27 11.05 -5.25
C TYR A 28 19.96 9.82 -5.83
N GLN A 29 19.25 8.69 -5.85
CA GLN A 29 19.69 7.49 -6.57
C GLN A 29 18.73 7.21 -7.73
N LYS A 30 19.30 7.03 -8.92
CA LYS A 30 18.54 6.66 -10.13
C LYS A 30 18.10 5.20 -10.01
N LYS A 31 16.80 4.95 -10.17
CA LYS A 31 16.25 3.59 -10.23
C LYS A 31 16.70 2.91 -11.53
N THR A 32 17.13 1.66 -11.44
CA THR A 32 17.38 0.77 -12.59
C THR A 32 16.64 -0.55 -12.35
N PHE A 33 16.25 -1.21 -13.43
CA PHE A 33 15.44 -2.42 -13.39
C PHE A 33 16.09 -3.48 -14.27
N PRO A 34 16.27 -4.71 -13.75
CA PRO A 34 16.75 -5.82 -14.56
C PRO A 34 15.79 -6.10 -15.71
N VAL A 35 16.37 -6.37 -16.87
CA VAL A 35 15.65 -6.81 -18.07
C VAL A 35 15.57 -8.34 -18.03
N GLY A 36 14.40 -8.89 -18.37
CA GLY A 36 14.16 -10.33 -18.43
C GLY A 36 12.92 -10.62 -19.27
N THR A 37 12.62 -11.91 -19.45
CA THR A 37 11.40 -12.35 -20.14
C THR A 37 10.24 -12.40 -19.15
N ILE A 38 9.08 -11.94 -19.60
CA ILE A 38 7.82 -12.03 -18.87
C ILE A 38 6.75 -12.52 -19.84
N ASP A 39 5.91 -13.44 -19.37
CA ASP A 39 4.80 -13.99 -20.13
C ASP A 39 3.50 -13.72 -19.40
N MET A 40 2.39 -13.84 -20.12
CA MET A 40 1.05 -13.74 -19.55
C MET A 40 0.15 -14.84 -20.09
N GLU A 41 -0.56 -15.51 -19.19
CA GLU A 41 -1.63 -16.44 -19.50
C GLU A 41 -2.97 -15.78 -19.15
N GLU A 42 -3.89 -15.75 -20.12
CA GLU A 42 -5.28 -15.36 -19.90
C GLU A 42 -6.16 -16.60 -19.76
N LYS A 43 -6.98 -16.63 -18.72
CA LYS A 43 -8.06 -17.60 -18.51
C LYS A 43 -9.40 -16.85 -18.40
N ASP A 44 -10.49 -17.61 -18.33
CA ASP A 44 -11.83 -17.05 -18.22
C ASP A 44 -11.95 -16.03 -17.07
N ASN A 45 -11.38 -16.37 -15.91
CA ASN A 45 -11.56 -15.61 -14.67
C ASN A 45 -10.29 -14.88 -14.20
N SER A 46 -9.15 -15.04 -14.89
CA SER A 46 -7.88 -14.50 -14.40
C SER A 46 -6.88 -14.16 -15.49
N TYR A 47 -6.05 -13.16 -15.22
CA TYR A 47 -4.75 -12.98 -15.88
C TYR A 47 -3.65 -13.48 -14.95
N THR A 48 -2.69 -14.25 -15.46
CA THR A 48 -1.50 -14.67 -14.71
C THR A 48 -0.26 -14.23 -15.46
N ILE A 49 0.48 -13.31 -14.85
CA ILE A 49 1.77 -12.82 -15.33
C ILE A 49 2.86 -13.68 -14.72
N MET A 50 3.76 -14.20 -15.53
CA MET A 50 4.79 -15.16 -15.15
C MET A 50 6.17 -14.64 -15.54
N GLY A 51 7.12 -14.69 -14.61
CA GLY A 51 8.52 -14.44 -14.89
C GLY A 51 9.41 -15.48 -14.21
N GLU A 52 10.72 -15.24 -14.20
CA GLU A 52 11.66 -16.18 -13.61
C GLU A 52 11.44 -16.33 -12.09
N GLY A 53 10.86 -17.47 -11.69
CA GLY A 53 10.63 -17.80 -10.29
C GLY A 53 9.46 -17.06 -9.63
N PHE A 54 8.60 -16.37 -10.37
CA PHE A 54 7.43 -15.71 -9.78
C PHE A 54 6.20 -15.68 -10.70
N ASN A 55 5.02 -15.67 -10.07
CA ASN A 55 3.74 -15.49 -10.74
C ASN A 55 2.91 -14.42 -10.00
N VAL A 56 2.26 -13.53 -10.75
CA VAL A 56 1.29 -12.56 -10.23
C VAL A 56 -0.03 -12.77 -10.94
N SER A 57 -1.11 -12.97 -10.18
CA SER A 57 -2.44 -13.17 -10.76
C SER A 57 -3.39 -12.03 -10.43
N PHE A 58 -4.27 -11.75 -11.39
CA PHE A 58 -5.36 -10.80 -11.28
C PHE A 58 -6.68 -11.51 -11.54
N ASP A 59 -7.68 -11.25 -10.70
CA ASP A 59 -9.05 -11.70 -10.93
C ASP A 59 -9.76 -10.76 -11.93
N LYS A 60 -10.37 -11.30 -12.99
CA LYS A 60 -10.94 -10.50 -14.08
C LYS A 60 -12.24 -9.77 -13.71
N TYR A 61 -12.95 -10.21 -12.68
CA TYR A 61 -14.24 -9.63 -12.28
C TYR A 61 -14.05 -8.47 -11.33
N THR A 62 -13.12 -8.62 -10.39
CA THR A 62 -12.76 -7.61 -9.41
C THR A 62 -11.61 -6.74 -9.89
N SER A 63 -10.82 -7.18 -10.87
CA SER A 63 -9.62 -6.51 -11.38
C SER A 63 -8.58 -6.19 -10.30
N SER A 64 -8.52 -7.04 -9.28
CA SER A 64 -7.60 -6.93 -8.14
C SER A 64 -6.46 -7.93 -8.28
N LEU A 65 -5.27 -7.55 -7.80
CA LEU A 65 -4.14 -8.47 -7.66
C LEU A 65 -4.50 -9.49 -6.57
N SER A 66 -4.71 -10.74 -6.97
CA SER A 66 -5.31 -11.78 -6.15
C SER A 66 -4.32 -12.81 -5.61
N SER A 67 -3.15 -12.96 -6.24
CA SER A 67 -2.09 -13.88 -5.81
C SER A 67 -0.72 -13.35 -6.22
N TYR A 68 0.28 -13.61 -5.37
CA TYR A 68 1.67 -13.32 -5.67
C TYR A 68 2.56 -14.45 -5.14
N ILE A 69 3.02 -15.30 -6.05
CA ILE A 69 3.87 -16.45 -5.75
C ILE A 69 5.31 -16.12 -6.12
N VAL A 70 6.24 -16.34 -5.20
CA VAL A 70 7.69 -16.24 -5.45
C VAL A 70 8.37 -17.53 -4.98
N ASN A 71 9.18 -18.14 -5.85
CA ASN A 71 9.86 -19.42 -5.62
C ASN A 71 8.92 -20.52 -5.12
N GLY A 72 7.70 -20.58 -5.69
CA GLY A 72 6.66 -21.55 -5.32
C GLY A 72 5.94 -21.26 -3.99
N LYS A 73 6.22 -20.14 -3.32
CA LYS A 73 5.56 -19.73 -2.08
C LYS A 73 4.59 -18.57 -2.34
N GLU A 74 3.32 -18.77 -2.00
CA GLU A 74 2.31 -17.71 -1.96
C GLU A 74 2.62 -16.70 -0.85
N LEU A 75 2.66 -15.42 -1.21
CA LEU A 75 2.95 -14.32 -0.29
C LEU A 75 1.68 -13.72 0.30
N MET A 76 0.57 -13.75 -0.42
CA MET A 76 -0.67 -13.05 -0.08
C MET A 76 -1.78 -14.00 0.35
N LYS A 77 -2.63 -13.54 1.26
CA LYS A 77 -3.82 -14.25 1.75
C LYS A 77 -5.13 -13.63 1.31
N SER A 78 -5.10 -12.36 0.94
CA SER A 78 -6.25 -11.64 0.42
C SER A 78 -5.84 -10.76 -0.75
N PRO A 79 -6.77 -10.44 -1.66
CA PRO A 79 -6.48 -9.55 -2.78
C PRO A 79 -6.02 -8.17 -2.31
N MET A 80 -5.18 -7.53 -3.11
CA MET A 80 -4.76 -6.15 -2.86
C MET A 80 -5.79 -5.15 -3.34
N LEU A 81 -6.26 -4.34 -2.40
CA LEU A 81 -7.41 -3.45 -2.60
C LEU A 81 -7.07 -2.04 -2.12
N PRO A 82 -7.62 -0.98 -2.75
CA PRO A 82 -7.49 0.36 -2.23
C PRO A 82 -8.22 0.49 -0.89
N ASN A 83 -7.64 1.25 0.03
CA ASN A 83 -8.21 1.54 1.35
C ASN A 83 -8.21 3.05 1.59
N TYR A 84 -9.33 3.54 2.10
CA TYR A 84 -9.58 4.95 2.39
C TYR A 84 -10.05 5.19 3.82
N TRP A 85 -9.87 4.20 4.70
CA TRP A 85 -10.44 4.21 6.04
C TRP A 85 -9.47 3.63 7.07
N ARG A 86 -9.40 4.27 8.24
CA ARG A 86 -8.67 3.76 9.40
C ARG A 86 -9.62 3.53 10.58
N ALA A 87 -9.18 2.75 11.55
CA ALA A 87 -9.87 2.69 12.84
C ALA A 87 -9.91 4.09 13.47
N MET A 88 -11.05 4.45 14.03
CA MET A 88 -11.28 5.77 14.62
C MET A 88 -10.74 5.81 16.04
N THR A 89 -10.05 6.89 16.39
CA THR A 89 -9.59 7.21 17.74
C THR A 89 -10.69 7.90 18.54
N ASP A 90 -10.48 8.08 19.84
CA ASP A 90 -11.42 8.84 20.68
C ASP A 90 -11.60 10.29 20.21
N ASN A 91 -10.54 10.92 19.68
CA ASN A 91 -10.61 12.27 19.12
C ASN A 91 -11.50 12.32 17.87
N ASP A 92 -11.39 11.31 16.99
CA ASP A 92 -12.23 11.20 15.80
C ASP A 92 -13.70 11.04 16.18
N ILE A 93 -13.99 10.19 17.16
CA ILE A 93 -15.35 9.97 17.66
C ILE A 93 -15.90 11.24 18.32
N GLY A 94 -15.09 11.90 19.14
CA GLY A 94 -15.43 13.15 19.84
C GLY A 94 -15.72 14.31 18.88
N THR A 95 -15.12 14.31 17.70
CA THR A 95 -15.37 15.30 16.63
C THR A 95 -16.39 14.82 15.60
N HIS A 96 -16.97 13.63 15.78
CA HIS A 96 -17.89 12.97 14.85
C HIS A 96 -17.29 12.68 13.47
N PHE A 97 -15.97 12.62 13.38
CA PHE A 97 -15.25 12.32 12.14
C PHE A 97 -15.60 10.92 11.61
N ASP A 98 -15.86 9.96 12.50
CA ASP A 98 -16.36 8.62 12.17
C ASP A 98 -17.68 8.66 11.36
N ARG A 99 -18.51 9.68 11.57
CA ARG A 99 -19.80 9.86 10.89
C ARG A 99 -19.66 10.71 9.64
N THR A 100 -18.95 11.83 9.74
CA THR A 100 -18.82 12.79 8.63
C THR A 100 -17.99 12.24 7.47
N SER A 101 -17.03 11.35 7.75
CA SER A 101 -16.18 10.72 6.71
C SER A 101 -16.65 9.33 6.26
N ASN A 102 -17.77 8.80 6.81
CA ASN A 102 -18.19 7.40 6.64
C ASN A 102 -18.40 6.93 5.19
N GLU A 103 -18.55 7.86 4.23
CA GLU A 103 -18.56 7.52 2.81
C GLU A 103 -17.26 6.84 2.37
N TRP A 104 -16.12 7.20 2.97
CA TRP A 104 -14.82 6.59 2.69
C TRP A 104 -14.68 5.18 3.28
N ARG A 105 -15.39 4.88 4.37
CA ARG A 105 -15.54 3.50 4.86
C ARG A 105 -16.25 2.63 3.83
N LYS A 106 -17.36 3.13 3.27
CA LYS A 106 -18.11 2.43 2.23
C LYS A 106 -17.26 2.22 0.98
N ALA A 107 -16.51 3.24 0.57
CA ALA A 107 -15.59 3.20 -0.58
C ALA A 107 -14.41 2.22 -0.39
N SER A 108 -13.98 1.99 0.85
CA SER A 108 -12.94 1.00 1.15
C SER A 108 -13.46 -0.44 1.01
N LEU A 109 -14.74 -0.65 1.31
CA LEU A 109 -15.39 -1.97 1.31
C LEU A 109 -16.00 -2.33 -0.04
N ASN A 110 -16.51 -1.35 -0.78
CA ASN A 110 -17.29 -1.56 -2.00
C ASN A 110 -16.77 -0.69 -3.13
N ARG A 111 -16.75 -1.26 -4.33
CA ARG A 111 -16.34 -0.59 -5.57
C ARG A 111 -16.95 -1.33 -6.77
N SER A 112 -17.20 -0.59 -7.83
CA SER A 112 -17.67 -1.15 -9.10
C SER A 112 -16.58 -1.00 -10.14
N LEU A 113 -16.19 -2.11 -10.78
CA LEU A 113 -15.26 -2.08 -11.90
C LEU A 113 -15.90 -1.37 -13.09
N ILE A 114 -15.21 -0.38 -13.64
CA ILE A 114 -15.62 0.36 -14.85
C ILE A 114 -14.87 -0.18 -16.06
N ASP A 115 -13.55 -0.29 -15.93
CA ASP A 115 -12.65 -0.61 -17.03
C ASP A 115 -11.42 -1.34 -16.50
N LEU A 116 -10.93 -2.29 -17.31
CA LEU A 116 -9.72 -3.05 -17.07
C LEU A 116 -8.92 -3.07 -18.37
N ARG A 117 -7.70 -2.55 -18.32
CA ARG A 117 -6.77 -2.54 -19.44
C ARG A 117 -5.54 -3.33 -19.07
N VAL A 118 -5.18 -4.26 -19.94
CA VAL A 118 -3.95 -5.02 -19.84
C VAL A 118 -3.12 -4.72 -21.08
N ALA A 119 -1.88 -4.28 -20.88
CA ALA A 119 -0.96 -3.98 -21.97
C ALA A 119 0.36 -4.70 -21.73
N PHE A 120 0.93 -5.22 -22.81
CA PHE A 120 2.20 -5.91 -22.81
C PHE A 120 3.29 -4.99 -23.37
N ASP A 121 4.42 -4.94 -22.68
CA ASP A 121 5.66 -4.36 -23.17
C ASP A 121 6.78 -5.43 -23.09
N VAL A 122 7.90 -5.20 -23.76
CA VAL A 122 8.99 -6.17 -23.93
C VAL A 122 9.52 -6.73 -22.60
N SER A 123 9.47 -5.95 -21.53
CA SER A 123 10.01 -6.33 -20.21
C SER A 123 9.03 -6.17 -19.04
N CYS A 124 7.78 -5.78 -19.29
CA CYS A 124 6.79 -5.62 -18.25
C CYS A 124 5.35 -5.80 -18.76
N VAL A 125 4.45 -6.09 -17.83
CA VAL A 125 3.00 -6.08 -18.06
C VAL A 125 2.38 -4.96 -17.24
N LEU A 126 1.57 -4.13 -17.90
CA LEU A 126 0.77 -3.09 -17.26
C LEU A 126 -0.66 -3.60 -17.09
N VAL A 127 -1.18 -3.50 -15.87
CA VAL A 127 -2.60 -3.72 -15.55
C VAL A 127 -3.14 -2.41 -14.97
N GLU A 128 -4.05 -1.76 -15.70
CA GLU A 128 -4.72 -0.54 -15.26
C GLU A 128 -6.20 -0.84 -15.00
N THR A 129 -6.63 -0.54 -13.78
CA THR A 129 -8.00 -0.75 -13.32
C THR A 129 -8.65 0.58 -12.97
N HIS A 130 -9.89 0.79 -13.41
CA HIS A 130 -10.71 1.94 -13.04
C HIS A 130 -11.93 1.50 -12.24
N TYR A 131 -12.10 2.07 -11.05
CA TYR A 131 -13.25 1.79 -10.19
C TYR A 131 -14.09 3.03 -9.91
N GLN A 132 -15.41 2.83 -9.86
CA GLN A 132 -16.34 3.74 -9.22
C GLN A 132 -16.43 3.41 -7.73
N LEU A 133 -16.37 4.46 -6.90
CA LEU A 133 -16.50 4.37 -5.46
C LEU A 133 -17.85 4.95 -5.01
N PRO A 134 -18.58 4.27 -4.12
CA PRO A 134 -19.92 4.67 -3.64
C PRO A 134 -19.86 5.76 -2.56
N THR A 135 -19.21 6.88 -2.87
CA THR A 135 -19.27 8.11 -2.08
C THR A 135 -20.53 8.90 -2.39
N THR A 136 -20.85 9.93 -1.59
CA THR A 136 -22.07 10.75 -1.73
C THR A 136 -22.19 11.35 -3.13
N THR A 137 -21.09 11.95 -3.60
CA THR A 137 -20.85 12.21 -5.02
C THR A 137 -19.85 11.17 -5.48
N THR A 138 -20.14 10.42 -6.55
CA THR A 138 -19.29 9.32 -7.03
C THR A 138 -17.83 9.76 -7.20
N SER A 139 -16.93 9.03 -6.55
CA SER A 139 -15.48 9.17 -6.73
C SER A 139 -14.96 8.09 -7.67
N ILE A 140 -13.80 8.34 -8.27
CA ILE A 140 -13.11 7.40 -9.15
C ILE A 140 -11.74 7.09 -8.55
N THR A 141 -11.32 5.83 -8.60
CA THR A 141 -9.94 5.45 -8.34
C THR A 141 -9.38 4.67 -9.51
N THR A 142 -8.18 5.06 -9.94
CA THR A 142 -7.40 4.36 -10.95
C THR A 142 -6.20 3.72 -10.27
N ILE A 143 -6.04 2.42 -10.46
CA ILE A 143 -4.89 1.67 -9.94
C ILE A 143 -4.10 1.11 -11.11
N ARG A 144 -2.80 1.40 -11.15
CA ARG A 144 -1.88 0.85 -12.14
C ARG A 144 -0.90 -0.08 -11.46
N TYR A 145 -0.79 -1.29 -11.99
CA TYR A 145 0.23 -2.26 -11.63
C TYR A 145 1.19 -2.41 -12.80
N THR A 146 2.48 -2.18 -12.56
CA THR A 146 3.54 -2.47 -13.53
C THR A 146 4.35 -3.64 -13.00
N ILE A 147 4.15 -4.81 -13.62
CA ILE A 147 4.83 -6.06 -13.26
C ILE A 147 6.06 -6.19 -14.14
N HIS A 148 7.24 -6.07 -13.56
CA HIS A 148 8.52 -6.17 -14.25
C HIS A 148 9.00 -7.62 -14.24
N ALA A 149 9.73 -8.02 -15.29
CA ALA A 149 10.39 -9.34 -15.37
C ALA A 149 11.38 -9.63 -14.22
N SER A 150 11.75 -8.60 -13.45
CA SER A 150 12.62 -8.66 -12.27
C SER A 150 11.91 -9.03 -10.96
N ASN A 151 10.68 -9.52 -11.00
CA ASN A 151 9.85 -9.79 -9.81
C ASN A 151 9.53 -8.52 -9.00
N LYS A 152 9.51 -7.36 -9.67
CA LYS A 152 9.10 -6.09 -9.05
C LYS A 152 7.72 -5.71 -9.54
N VAL A 153 6.84 -5.38 -8.60
CA VAL A 153 5.52 -4.83 -8.88
C VAL A 153 5.50 -3.38 -8.42
N GLU A 154 5.31 -2.45 -9.34
CA GLU A 154 5.07 -1.04 -9.03
C GLU A 154 3.57 -0.78 -9.01
N ILE A 155 3.13 0.02 -8.05
CA ILE A 155 1.71 0.28 -7.81
C ILE A 155 1.51 1.77 -7.70
N GLU A 156 0.63 2.30 -8.54
CA GLU A 156 0.17 3.68 -8.47
C GLU A 156 -1.32 3.68 -8.16
N ASN A 157 -1.72 4.36 -7.09
CA ASN A 157 -3.13 4.58 -6.74
C ASN A 157 -3.45 6.06 -6.88
N LEU A 158 -4.29 6.39 -7.87
CA LEU A 158 -4.80 7.75 -8.08
C LEU A 158 -6.27 7.80 -7.66
N LEU A 159 -6.57 8.58 -6.63
CA LEU A 159 -7.93 8.87 -6.19
C LEU A 159 -8.39 10.22 -6.76
N GLN A 160 -9.58 10.24 -7.35
CA GLN A 160 -10.31 11.43 -7.78
C GLN A 160 -11.62 11.53 -6.98
N PRO A 161 -11.61 12.27 -5.84
CA PRO A 161 -12.81 12.42 -5.02
C PRO A 161 -13.93 13.13 -5.78
N GLY A 162 -15.16 12.71 -5.51
CA GLY A 162 -16.35 13.42 -5.95
C GLY A 162 -16.36 14.86 -5.41
N LYS A 163 -16.99 15.77 -6.16
CA LYS A 163 -17.10 17.16 -5.73
C LYS A 163 -17.81 17.25 -4.37
N GLY A 164 -17.20 17.94 -3.42
CA GLY A 164 -17.76 18.13 -2.09
C GLY A 164 -17.68 16.90 -1.18
N SER A 165 -16.85 15.90 -1.52
CA SER A 165 -16.51 14.82 -0.60
C SER A 165 -15.96 15.35 0.72
N SER A 166 -16.24 14.60 1.79
CA SER A 166 -15.65 14.77 3.11
C SER A 166 -14.15 14.52 3.13
N ASP A 167 -13.49 14.94 4.21
CA ASP A 167 -12.08 14.64 4.45
C ASP A 167 -11.82 13.13 4.51
N ILE A 168 -10.67 12.72 3.97
CA ILE A 168 -10.32 11.31 3.73
C ILE A 168 -9.43 10.81 4.87
N PRO A 169 -9.83 9.80 5.65
CA PRO A 169 -9.04 9.34 6.80
C PRO A 169 -7.66 8.76 6.48
N GLU A 170 -7.53 8.07 5.34
CA GLU A 170 -6.28 7.44 4.87
C GLU A 170 -6.34 7.32 3.34
N ILE A 171 -5.19 7.23 2.66
CA ILE A 171 -5.10 6.81 1.27
C ILE A 171 -4.00 5.75 1.16
N GLY A 172 -4.38 4.52 0.83
CA GLY A 172 -3.42 3.42 0.75
C GLY A 172 -3.94 2.19 0.01
N MET A 173 -3.14 1.12 0.09
CA MET A 173 -3.48 -0.22 -0.36
C MET A 173 -3.49 -1.15 0.84
N ARG A 174 -4.41 -2.10 0.88
CA ARG A 174 -4.53 -3.08 1.97
C ARG A 174 -4.65 -4.49 1.40
N PHE A 175 -3.94 -5.41 2.04
CA PHE A 175 -3.95 -6.84 1.79
C PHE A 175 -3.41 -7.57 3.02
N GLU A 176 -3.54 -8.89 3.03
CA GLU A 176 -2.99 -9.74 4.08
C GLU A 176 -1.82 -10.55 3.53
N LEU A 177 -0.74 -10.63 4.31
CA LEU A 177 0.39 -11.51 4.04
C LEU A 177 0.15 -12.90 4.64
N SER A 178 0.88 -13.91 4.14
CA SER A 178 0.94 -15.22 4.76
C SER A 178 1.39 -15.15 6.23
N ASP A 179 0.78 -15.92 7.13
CA ASP A 179 1.11 -15.96 8.58
C ASP A 179 2.55 -16.42 8.85
N SER A 180 3.25 -16.94 7.83
CA SER A 180 4.67 -17.28 7.92
C SER A 180 5.59 -16.06 8.03
N PHE A 181 5.08 -14.84 7.90
CA PHE A 181 5.82 -13.58 8.05
C PHE A 181 5.51 -12.94 9.41
N ASP A 182 6.40 -13.13 10.40
CA ASP A 182 6.25 -12.67 11.79
C ASP A 182 7.30 -11.63 12.22
N LYS A 183 8.22 -11.26 11.31
CA LYS A 183 9.28 -10.29 11.55
C LYS A 183 9.20 -9.16 10.53
N MET A 184 9.47 -7.94 11.00
CA MET A 184 9.47 -6.73 10.18
C MET A 184 10.75 -5.96 10.43
N GLU A 185 11.41 -5.58 9.34
CA GLU A 185 12.50 -4.62 9.34
C GLU A 185 12.09 -3.48 8.41
N TRP A 186 12.33 -2.24 8.82
CA TRP A 186 12.03 -1.07 8.01
C TRP A 186 13.09 0.01 8.19
N TYR A 187 13.25 0.84 7.18
CA TYR A 187 14.07 2.04 7.26
C TYR A 187 13.16 3.27 7.24
N GLY A 188 13.02 3.92 8.39
CA GLY A 188 12.13 5.06 8.59
C GLY A 188 12.15 5.55 10.04
N LYS A 189 11.15 6.36 10.43
CA LYS A 189 10.95 6.75 11.84
C LYS A 189 10.62 5.52 12.69
N GLY A 190 11.09 5.51 13.93
CA GLY A 190 10.93 4.39 14.87
C GLY A 190 11.79 4.60 16.14
N PRO A 191 11.78 3.64 17.08
CA PRO A 191 11.14 2.33 16.99
C PRO A 191 9.64 2.34 17.34
N HIS A 192 9.14 3.41 17.95
CA HIS A 192 7.74 3.56 18.32
C HIS A 192 6.88 4.03 17.14
N GLU A 193 5.57 3.87 17.28
CA GLU A 193 4.60 4.41 16.33
C GLU A 193 4.73 5.94 16.22
N THR A 194 4.54 6.46 15.00
CA THR A 194 4.56 7.90 14.73
C THR A 194 3.47 8.24 13.73
N TYR A 195 2.77 9.34 13.95
CA TYR A 195 1.73 9.88 13.07
C TYR A 195 2.21 11.19 12.40
N TRP A 196 1.32 11.86 11.68
CA TRP A 196 1.67 13.04 10.86
C TRP A 196 1.86 14.29 11.73
N ASP A 197 0.98 14.49 12.72
CA ASP A 197 1.06 15.54 13.74
C ASP A 197 2.06 15.22 14.87
#